data_AF-A0A3B1E832-F1
#
_entry.id   AF-A0A3B1E832-F1
#
_cell.length_a   1.000
_cell.length_b   1.000
_cell.length_c   1.000
_cell.angle_alpha   90.00
_cell.angle_beta   90.00
_cell.angle_gamma   90.00
#
_symmetry.space_group_name_H-M   'P 1'
#
loop_
_entity.id
_entity.type
_entity.pdbx_description
1 polymer ?
#
loop_
_entity_poly.entity_id
_entity_poly.type
_entity_poly.pdbx_seq_one_letter_code
_entity_poly.pdbx_strand_id
1 'polypeptide(L)'
;MSQLTKKCRRIHLELSYSATIFGRIMLAVVLVCLCNTGKLYSQEKTNSPLPLPVEKETDGEGTPLPVPKSQETNPELPLGADIPPKDIPEIMRYKNENEPTIRRKIKELATIQKDASSAIFRRDSSRKGKELSKKRVEFLFLSMKLKSNRAKLSQLRSMVRADVIKSGRKLSSKKQKEKFRKFFLQVITDHCKALLDDNFYLRLNAVLILNDLELKERGSGKPATPFVPALHVLLKAIKNPKQHEAIKSVATKGIRKILMYGQTTTIMKLEIGKVLVKELNQSKNSAWYDMRLIQALSRVQIVRWVRLNGAPQPVIMQTLLDVMKDNKRDWQVRAEAARGLGLILLGNGDKEMEPKMIATEIIGFCDQMVDAYNANKKNNFWKNSFFKLYLAFKPRTEDGVKRKDGLVLRYGKDVDVLQAYDLIIPIVRHVLQQPNKNHAPVPDANKQNLSEWLKKSPRNIVPAATSFRTGKSSDVSSVK
;
A
#
# COMPACT_ATOMS: atom_id res chain seq x y z
N MET A 1 -53.25 -14.07 -28.58
CA MET A 1 -51.94 -14.75 -28.41
C MET A 1 -50.87 -14.41 -29.47
N SER A 2 -51.22 -14.02 -30.71
CA SER A 2 -50.25 -13.79 -31.81
C SER A 2 -49.28 -12.59 -31.65
N GLN A 3 -49.67 -11.52 -30.93
CA GLN A 3 -48.80 -10.34 -30.79
C GLN A 3 -47.74 -10.46 -29.67
N LEU A 4 -48.02 -11.20 -28.59
CA LEU A 4 -47.06 -11.39 -27.49
C LEU A 4 -45.87 -12.25 -27.94
N THR A 5 -46.10 -13.29 -28.74
CA THR A 5 -45.03 -14.13 -29.30
C THR A 5 -44.12 -13.38 -30.27
N LYS A 6 -44.66 -12.43 -31.05
CA LYS A 6 -43.85 -11.55 -31.91
C LYS A 6 -42.98 -10.59 -31.09
N LYS A 7 -43.50 -10.05 -29.97
CA LYS A 7 -42.75 -9.13 -29.10
C LYS A 7 -41.63 -9.85 -28.33
N CYS A 8 -41.86 -11.07 -27.84
CA CYS A 8 -40.83 -11.88 -27.19
C CYS A 8 -39.72 -12.32 -28.17
N ARG A 9 -40.04 -12.69 -29.42
CA ARG A 9 -39.01 -13.01 -30.42
C ARG A 9 -38.12 -11.82 -30.75
N ARG A 10 -38.68 -10.61 -30.83
CA ARG A 10 -37.91 -9.39 -31.11
C ARG A 10 -36.92 -9.06 -29.98
N ILE A 11 -37.36 -9.18 -28.72
CA ILE A 11 -36.49 -8.98 -27.54
C ILE A 11 -35.38 -10.04 -27.48
N HIS A 12 -35.69 -11.29 -27.83
CA HIS A 12 -34.70 -12.37 -27.80
C HIS A 12 -33.63 -12.21 -28.91
N LEU A 13 -34.00 -11.67 -30.07
CA LEU A 13 -33.08 -11.34 -31.16
C LEU A 13 -32.17 -10.16 -30.81
N GLU A 14 -32.72 -9.09 -30.23
CA GLU A 14 -31.96 -7.92 -29.74
C GLU A 14 -30.94 -8.31 -28.66
N LEU A 15 -31.33 -9.19 -27.73
CA LEU A 15 -30.45 -9.69 -26.67
C LEU A 15 -29.33 -10.61 -27.22
N SER A 16 -29.63 -11.49 -28.18
CA SER A 16 -28.61 -12.31 -28.85
C SER A 16 -27.62 -11.47 -29.66
N TYR A 17 -28.10 -10.41 -30.33
CA TYR A 17 -27.24 -9.53 -31.12
C TYR A 17 -26.28 -8.73 -30.22
N SER A 18 -26.79 -8.21 -29.10
CA SER A 18 -25.99 -7.48 -28.10
C SER A 18 -24.95 -8.37 -27.40
N ALA A 19 -25.31 -9.62 -27.06
CA ALA A 19 -24.38 -10.59 -26.48
C ALA A 19 -23.23 -10.96 -27.44
N THR A 20 -23.51 -11.05 -28.74
CA THR A 20 -22.50 -11.38 -29.76
C THR A 20 -21.51 -10.22 -29.98
N ILE A 21 -22.01 -8.97 -29.98
CA ILE A 21 -21.16 -7.77 -30.08
C ILE A 21 -20.26 -7.65 -28.84
N PHE A 22 -20.83 -7.83 -27.64
CA PHE A 22 -20.07 -7.74 -26.40
C PHE A 22 -18.99 -8.83 -26.30
N GLY A 23 -19.30 -10.06 -26.76
CA GLY A 23 -18.34 -11.16 -26.85
C GLY A 23 -17.17 -10.86 -27.81
N ARG A 24 -17.44 -10.28 -28.98
CA ARG A 24 -16.40 -9.89 -29.95
C ARG A 24 -15.51 -8.76 -29.43
N ILE A 25 -16.06 -7.77 -28.74
CA ILE A 25 -15.29 -6.68 -28.12
C ILE A 25 -14.38 -7.23 -27.01
N MET A 26 -14.88 -8.11 -26.15
CA MET A 26 -14.07 -8.72 -25.08
C MET A 26 -12.96 -9.61 -25.64
N LEU A 27 -13.22 -10.36 -26.71
CA LEU A 27 -12.20 -11.18 -27.38
C LEU A 27 -11.09 -10.31 -28.00
N ALA A 28 -11.44 -9.18 -28.63
CA ALA A 28 -10.47 -8.24 -29.18
C ALA A 28 -9.60 -7.60 -28.09
N VAL A 29 -10.19 -7.23 -26.95
CA VAL A 29 -9.45 -6.68 -25.79
C VAL A 29 -8.50 -7.72 -25.21
N VAL A 30 -8.92 -8.99 -25.12
CA VAL A 30 -8.06 -10.09 -24.64
C VAL A 30 -6.91 -10.35 -25.60
N LEU A 31 -7.15 -10.37 -26.92
CA LEU A 31 -6.11 -10.56 -27.93
C LEU A 31 -5.09 -9.42 -27.92
N VAL A 32 -5.52 -8.16 -27.82
CA VAL A 32 -4.60 -7.02 -27.70
C VAL A 32 -3.76 -7.10 -26.41
N CYS A 33 -4.36 -7.56 -25.30
CA CYS A 33 -3.62 -7.77 -24.05
C CYS A 33 -2.59 -8.91 -24.15
N LEU A 34 -2.93 -10.01 -24.85
CA LEU A 34 -2.02 -11.15 -25.06
C LEU A 34 -0.86 -10.79 -26.00
N CYS A 35 -1.11 -10.04 -27.08
CA CYS A 35 -0.07 -9.58 -27.98
C CYS A 35 0.92 -8.60 -27.31
N ASN A 36 0.44 -7.72 -26.41
CA ASN A 36 1.31 -6.80 -25.68
C ASN A 36 2.10 -7.46 -24.55
N THR A 37 1.58 -8.55 -23.95
CA THR A 37 2.31 -9.30 -22.91
C THR A 37 3.39 -10.22 -23.50
N GLY A 38 3.21 -10.73 -24.73
CA GLY A 38 4.24 -11.49 -25.44
C GLY A 38 5.50 -10.68 -25.76
N LYS A 39 5.36 -9.39 -26.12
CA LYS A 39 6.51 -8.51 -26.41
C LYS A 39 7.33 -8.13 -25.17
N LEU A 40 6.69 -8.03 -24.00
CA LEU A 40 7.39 -7.73 -22.75
C LEU A 40 8.14 -8.94 -22.16
N TYR A 41 7.70 -10.16 -22.46
CA TYR A 41 8.30 -11.37 -21.90
C TYR A 41 9.60 -11.80 -22.61
N SER A 42 9.82 -11.38 -23.86
CA SER A 42 11.05 -11.71 -24.62
C SER A 42 12.26 -10.84 -24.29
N GLN A 43 12.10 -9.70 -23.60
CA GLN A 43 13.23 -8.84 -23.21
C GLN A 43 13.86 -9.16 -21.85
N GLU A 44 13.27 -10.05 -21.04
CA GLU A 44 13.76 -10.32 -19.66
C GLU A 44 14.66 -11.55 -19.50
N LYS A 45 14.99 -12.28 -20.59
CA LYS A 45 15.63 -13.61 -20.49
C LYS A 45 17.16 -13.70 -20.63
N THR A 46 17.91 -12.60 -20.76
CA THR A 46 19.37 -12.69 -20.98
C THR A 46 20.28 -11.97 -19.97
N ASN A 47 19.76 -11.45 -18.85
CA ASN A 47 20.60 -10.82 -17.83
C ASN A 47 21.05 -11.81 -16.75
N SER A 48 22.14 -12.53 -17.04
CA SER A 48 22.98 -13.17 -16.01
C SER A 48 23.50 -12.09 -15.05
N PRO A 49 23.54 -12.34 -13.72
CA PRO A 49 24.11 -11.38 -12.79
C PRO A 49 25.61 -11.27 -13.02
N LEU A 50 26.06 -10.11 -13.51
CA LEU A 50 27.47 -9.75 -13.62
C LEU A 50 28.17 -9.92 -12.26
N PRO A 51 29.38 -10.52 -12.22
CA PRO A 51 30.20 -10.48 -11.01
C PRO A 51 30.50 -9.02 -10.65
N LEU A 52 30.51 -8.71 -9.35
CA LEU A 52 30.94 -7.40 -8.87
C LEU A 52 32.38 -7.17 -9.36
N PRO A 53 32.68 -6.06 -10.07
CA PRO A 53 34.05 -5.76 -10.42
C PRO A 53 34.84 -5.53 -9.13
N VAL A 54 35.92 -6.30 -8.99
CA VAL A 54 37.02 -5.95 -8.09
C VAL A 54 37.75 -4.83 -8.83
N GLU A 55 37.56 -3.58 -8.40
CA GLU A 55 38.34 -2.46 -8.91
C GLU A 55 39.83 -2.75 -8.60
N LYS A 56 40.60 -3.07 -9.65
CA LYS A 56 42.04 -2.88 -9.64
C LYS A 56 42.27 -1.43 -10.06
N GLU A 57 42.87 -0.64 -9.17
CA GLU A 57 43.50 0.62 -9.55
C GLU A 57 44.52 0.30 -10.65
N THR A 58 44.32 0.89 -11.82
CA THR A 58 45.29 0.86 -12.92
C THR A 58 45.64 2.30 -13.20
N ASP A 59 46.88 2.64 -12.89
CA ASP A 59 47.52 3.91 -13.22
C ASP A 59 47.74 3.92 -14.73
N GLY A 60 46.84 4.58 -15.45
CA GLY A 60 46.90 4.72 -16.91
C GLY A 60 46.65 6.16 -17.30
N GLU A 61 47.72 6.88 -17.62
CA GLU A 61 47.71 8.20 -18.24
C GLU A 61 46.97 8.14 -19.58
N GLY A 62 45.69 8.51 -19.57
CA GLY A 62 44.90 8.80 -20.75
C GLY A 62 44.24 10.15 -20.55
N THR A 63 44.79 11.19 -21.16
CA THR A 63 44.26 12.56 -21.09
C THR A 63 42.84 12.59 -21.67
N PRO A 64 41.80 12.92 -20.90
CA PRO A 64 40.44 13.02 -21.43
C PRO A 64 40.33 14.23 -22.35
N LEU A 65 39.69 14.07 -23.50
CA LEU A 65 39.28 15.19 -24.34
C LEU A 65 38.43 16.18 -23.52
N PRO A 66 38.63 17.51 -23.69
CA PRO A 66 37.89 18.51 -22.94
C PRO A 66 36.40 18.44 -23.28
N VAL A 67 35.60 18.00 -22.32
CA VAL A 67 34.13 18.13 -22.37
C VAL A 67 33.82 19.62 -22.43
N PRO A 68 33.02 20.12 -23.40
CA PRO A 68 32.60 21.51 -23.43
C PRO A 68 31.96 21.86 -22.09
N LYS A 69 32.48 22.89 -21.42
CA LYS A 69 31.84 23.45 -20.23
C LYS A 69 30.46 23.97 -20.65
N SER A 70 29.42 23.16 -20.47
CA SER A 70 28.05 23.63 -20.49
C SER A 70 27.96 24.73 -19.45
N GLN A 71 27.67 25.96 -19.87
CA GLN A 71 27.37 27.05 -18.94
C GLN A 71 26.31 26.54 -17.97
N GLU A 72 26.69 26.38 -16.70
CA GLU A 72 25.80 26.05 -15.60
C GLU A 72 24.84 27.21 -15.38
N THR A 73 23.81 27.34 -16.22
CA THR A 73 22.62 28.06 -15.82
C THR A 73 21.96 27.21 -14.75
N ASN A 74 22.32 27.45 -13.49
CA ASN A 74 21.59 26.91 -12.35
C ASN A 74 20.10 27.24 -12.58
N PRO A 75 19.22 26.25 -12.78
CA PRO A 75 17.83 26.53 -13.00
C PRO A 75 17.32 27.27 -11.77
N GLU A 76 16.90 28.53 -11.95
CA GLU A 76 16.27 29.30 -10.88
C GLU A 76 15.11 28.47 -10.35
N LEU A 77 15.16 28.18 -9.05
CA LEU A 77 14.04 27.52 -8.37
C LEU A 77 12.79 28.38 -8.57
N PRO A 78 11.60 27.78 -8.75
CA PRO A 78 10.36 28.54 -8.86
C PRO A 78 10.25 29.54 -7.71
N LEU A 79 9.77 30.76 -7.99
CA LEU A 79 9.54 31.78 -6.95
C LEU A 79 8.77 31.16 -5.76
N GLY A 80 9.37 31.19 -4.57
CA GLY A 80 8.80 30.63 -3.34
C GLY A 80 9.12 29.16 -3.05
N ALA A 81 9.94 28.49 -3.86
CA ALA A 81 10.47 27.18 -3.49
C ALA A 81 11.59 27.35 -2.45
N ASP A 82 11.48 26.62 -1.35
CA ASP A 82 12.51 26.59 -0.31
C ASP A 82 13.85 26.18 -0.92
N ILE A 83 14.89 26.98 -0.68
CA ILE A 83 16.26 26.63 -1.04
C ILE A 83 16.58 25.33 -0.31
N PRO A 84 16.97 24.25 -1.03
CA PRO A 84 17.31 23.00 -0.36
C PRO A 84 18.40 23.27 0.67
N PRO A 85 18.30 22.70 1.89
CA PRO A 85 19.28 22.95 2.92
C PRO A 85 20.68 22.61 2.39
N LYS A 86 21.63 23.53 2.59
CA LYS A 86 23.01 23.37 2.11
C LYS A 86 23.66 22.11 2.68
N ASP A 87 23.30 21.74 3.91
CA ASP A 87 23.79 20.56 4.58
C ASP A 87 22.84 19.37 4.47
N ILE A 88 23.43 18.19 4.25
CA ILE A 88 22.70 16.92 4.31
C ILE A 88 22.14 16.75 5.73
N PRO A 89 20.81 16.57 5.89
CA PRO A 89 20.19 16.35 7.20
C PRO A 89 20.86 15.22 7.96
N GLU A 90 21.01 15.36 9.28
CA GLU A 90 21.71 14.38 10.13
C GLU A 90 21.15 12.96 9.95
N ILE A 91 19.82 12.82 9.83
CA ILE A 91 19.15 11.54 9.60
C ILE A 91 19.63 10.81 8.33
N MET A 92 20.15 11.54 7.33
CA MET A 92 20.67 10.98 6.08
C MET A 92 22.17 10.69 6.12
N ARG A 93 22.91 11.13 7.15
CA ARG A 93 24.35 10.92 7.27
C ARG A 93 24.65 9.47 7.68
N TYR A 94 25.63 8.86 7.02
CA TYR A 94 26.11 7.53 7.40
C TYR A 94 26.90 7.61 8.71
N LYS A 95 26.70 6.63 9.59
CA LYS A 95 27.54 6.46 10.79
C LYS A 95 28.83 5.75 10.36
N ASN A 96 29.95 6.46 10.35
CA ASN A 96 31.24 5.92 9.87
C ASN A 96 32.03 5.17 10.95
N GLU A 97 31.55 5.14 12.20
CA GLU A 97 32.30 4.72 13.40
C GLU A 97 32.84 3.29 13.39
N ASN A 98 32.50 2.47 12.40
CA ASN A 98 32.96 1.07 12.30
C ASN A 98 33.35 0.64 10.89
N GLU A 99 33.61 1.58 9.98
CA GLU A 99 33.80 1.26 8.56
C GLU A 99 34.96 0.28 8.30
N PRO A 100 36.17 0.42 8.90
CA PRO A 100 37.27 -0.53 8.68
C PRO A 100 36.93 -1.95 9.13
N THR A 101 36.25 -2.10 10.27
CA THR A 101 35.79 -3.39 10.80
C THR A 101 34.75 -4.02 9.87
N ILE A 102 33.81 -3.22 9.36
CA ILE A 102 32.80 -3.66 8.39
C ILE A 102 33.48 -4.14 7.10
N ARG A 103 34.46 -3.40 6.58
CA ARG A 103 35.22 -3.76 5.36
C ARG A 103 35.98 -5.07 5.52
N ARG A 104 36.67 -5.26 6.66
CA ARG A 104 37.37 -6.51 6.99
C ARG A 104 36.42 -7.69 6.97
N LYS A 105 35.29 -7.57 7.65
CA LYS A 105 34.27 -8.63 7.72
C LYS A 105 33.63 -8.92 6.36
N ILE A 106 33.39 -7.89 5.54
CA ILE A 106 32.93 -8.08 4.16
C ILE A 106 33.94 -8.87 3.34
N LYS A 107 35.25 -8.58 3.47
CA LYS A 107 36.32 -9.31 2.77
C LYS A 107 36.37 -10.78 3.20
N GLU A 108 36.26 -11.05 4.50
CA GLU A 108 36.17 -12.42 5.02
C GLU A 108 34.95 -13.17 4.44
N LEU A 109 33.78 -12.53 4.49
CA LEU A 109 32.53 -13.11 3.99
C LEU A 109 32.49 -13.23 2.46
N ALA A 110 33.25 -12.43 1.72
CA ALA A 110 33.34 -12.49 0.26
C ALA A 110 33.86 -13.85 -0.23
N THR A 111 34.78 -14.47 0.53
CA THR A 111 35.41 -15.77 0.19
C THR A 111 34.41 -16.92 0.12
N ILE A 112 33.32 -16.86 0.89
CA ILE A 112 32.32 -17.93 1.00
C ILE A 112 31.03 -17.64 0.21
N GLN A 113 30.98 -16.56 -0.59
CA GLN A 113 29.73 -16.13 -1.24
C GLN A 113 29.16 -17.15 -2.22
N LYS A 114 30.03 -17.85 -2.95
CA LYS A 114 29.62 -18.89 -3.91
C LYS A 114 28.97 -20.08 -3.18
N ASP A 115 29.59 -20.53 -2.09
CA ASP A 115 29.08 -21.62 -1.26
C ASP A 115 27.81 -21.22 -0.53
N ALA A 116 27.75 -19.99 -0.03
CA ALA A 116 26.59 -19.49 0.69
C ALA A 116 25.37 -19.28 -0.22
N SER A 117 25.58 -18.73 -1.42
CA SER A 117 24.53 -18.67 -2.45
C SER A 117 24.10 -20.07 -2.87
N SER A 118 25.06 -21.00 -2.99
CA SER A 118 24.76 -22.40 -3.26
C SER A 118 23.99 -23.07 -2.13
N ALA A 119 24.25 -22.78 -0.86
CA ALA A 119 23.51 -23.33 0.27
C ALA A 119 22.03 -22.92 0.25
N ILE A 120 21.74 -21.65 -0.06
CA ILE A 120 20.37 -21.13 -0.22
C ILE A 120 19.65 -21.84 -1.39
N PHE A 121 20.35 -22.04 -2.51
CA PHE A 121 19.80 -22.63 -3.73
C PHE A 121 19.67 -24.16 -3.70
N ARG A 122 20.71 -24.85 -3.20
CA ARG A 122 20.82 -26.30 -3.03
C ARG A 122 20.10 -26.81 -1.79
N ARG A 123 19.55 -25.91 -0.98
CA ARG A 123 18.61 -26.21 0.11
C ARG A 123 19.27 -26.96 1.26
N ASP A 124 20.50 -26.58 1.59
CA ASP A 124 21.21 -27.23 2.69
C ASP A 124 20.57 -26.83 4.03
N SER A 125 19.62 -27.64 4.50
CA SER A 125 18.94 -27.47 5.77
C SER A 125 19.75 -27.97 6.97
N SER A 126 20.96 -28.50 6.72
CA SER A 126 21.91 -28.83 7.78
C SER A 126 22.27 -27.59 8.58
N ARG A 127 22.91 -27.81 9.73
CA ARG A 127 23.48 -26.72 10.52
C ARG A 127 24.44 -25.86 9.68
N LYS A 128 25.31 -26.49 8.89
CA LYS A 128 26.30 -25.81 8.04
C LYS A 128 25.62 -24.92 6.98
N GLY A 129 24.63 -25.45 6.26
CA GLY A 129 23.92 -24.68 5.22
C GLY A 129 23.11 -23.51 5.76
N LYS A 130 22.51 -23.67 6.94
CA LYS A 130 21.85 -22.56 7.65
C LYS A 130 22.84 -21.48 8.07
N GLU A 131 24.00 -21.84 8.60
CA GLU A 131 25.05 -20.88 8.95
C GLU A 131 25.60 -20.16 7.71
N LEU A 132 25.81 -20.88 6.60
CA LEU A 132 26.18 -20.26 5.33
C LEU A 132 25.12 -19.26 4.84
N SER A 133 23.83 -19.63 4.95
CA SER A 133 22.72 -18.74 4.59
C SER A 133 22.70 -17.46 5.44
N LYS A 134 22.97 -17.56 6.75
CA LYS A 134 23.12 -16.40 7.64
C LYS A 134 24.27 -15.51 7.21
N LYS A 135 25.46 -16.10 6.95
CA LYS A 135 26.64 -15.36 6.49
C LYS A 135 26.43 -14.64 5.16
N ARG A 136 25.64 -15.22 4.24
CA ARG A 136 25.23 -14.53 2.99
C ARG A 136 24.38 -13.29 3.28
N VAL A 137 23.38 -13.41 4.15
CA VAL A 137 22.54 -12.26 4.53
C VAL A 137 23.39 -11.20 5.23
N GLU A 138 24.24 -11.61 6.16
CA GLU A 138 25.16 -10.71 6.87
C GLU A 138 26.06 -9.93 5.90
N PHE A 139 26.66 -10.60 4.91
CA PHE A 139 27.47 -9.95 3.88
C PHE A 139 26.70 -8.85 3.15
N LEU A 140 25.48 -9.14 2.69
CA LEU A 140 24.66 -8.17 1.94
C LEU A 140 24.30 -6.96 2.82
N PHE A 141 23.93 -7.19 4.07
CA PHE A 141 23.52 -6.12 4.99
C PHE A 141 24.70 -5.28 5.48
N LEU A 142 25.86 -5.89 5.75
CA LEU A 142 27.10 -5.15 6.01
C LEU A 142 27.52 -4.33 4.79
N SER A 143 27.39 -4.89 3.59
CA SER A 143 27.69 -4.17 2.34
C SER A 143 26.81 -2.94 2.18
N MET A 144 25.53 -2.99 2.59
CA MET A 144 24.65 -1.82 2.55
C MET A 144 25.16 -0.69 3.48
N LYS A 145 25.77 -1.04 4.61
CA LYS A 145 26.26 -0.07 5.60
C LYS A 145 27.46 0.76 5.13
N LEU A 146 28.20 0.31 4.13
CA LEU A 146 29.31 1.09 3.57
C LEU A 146 28.80 2.32 2.82
N LYS A 147 29.34 3.50 3.16
CA LYS A 147 29.00 4.77 2.47
C LYS A 147 29.28 4.68 0.96
N SER A 148 30.37 4.02 0.56
CA SER A 148 30.73 3.79 -0.85
C SER A 148 29.70 2.97 -1.62
N ASN A 149 28.84 2.21 -0.93
CA ASN A 149 27.79 1.40 -1.55
C ASN A 149 26.42 2.10 -1.57
N ARG A 150 26.34 3.38 -1.20
CA ARG A 150 25.07 4.14 -1.22
C ARG A 150 24.37 4.10 -2.58
N ALA A 151 25.12 4.29 -3.67
CA ALA A 151 24.57 4.22 -5.02
C ALA A 151 24.14 2.78 -5.42
N LYS A 152 24.72 1.76 -4.75
CA LYS A 152 24.50 0.33 -5.02
C LYS A 152 23.38 -0.27 -4.14
N LEU A 153 22.72 0.51 -3.27
CA LEU A 153 21.68 -0.02 -2.37
C LEU A 153 20.53 -0.73 -3.11
N SER A 154 20.10 -0.19 -4.25
CA SER A 154 19.06 -0.82 -5.08
C SER A 154 19.51 -2.20 -5.59
N GLN A 155 20.77 -2.31 -6.04
CA GLN A 155 21.36 -3.57 -6.51
C GLN A 155 21.46 -4.58 -5.36
N LEU A 156 21.97 -4.17 -4.20
CA LEU A 156 22.08 -5.02 -3.01
C LEU A 156 20.71 -5.53 -2.55
N ARG A 157 19.68 -4.68 -2.57
CA ARG A 157 18.30 -5.09 -2.30
C ARG A 157 17.79 -6.12 -3.32
N SER A 158 18.06 -5.91 -4.60
CA SER A 158 17.71 -6.86 -5.66
C SER A 158 18.38 -8.22 -5.47
N MET A 159 19.62 -8.25 -4.94
CA MET A 159 20.30 -9.50 -4.57
C MET A 159 19.59 -10.21 -3.41
N VAL A 160 19.20 -9.49 -2.35
CA VAL A 160 18.39 -10.07 -1.26
C VAL A 160 17.08 -10.65 -1.80
N ARG A 161 16.39 -9.92 -2.68
CA ARG A 161 15.14 -10.38 -3.31
C ARG A 161 15.36 -11.64 -4.17
N ALA A 162 16.45 -11.68 -4.93
CA ALA A 162 16.80 -12.86 -5.72
C ALA A 162 17.06 -14.08 -4.83
N ASP A 163 17.74 -13.88 -3.69
CA ASP A 163 18.00 -14.94 -2.71
C ASP A 163 16.69 -15.43 -2.07
N VAL A 164 15.75 -14.52 -1.75
CA VAL A 164 14.38 -14.88 -1.29
C VAL A 164 13.64 -15.72 -2.32
N ILE A 165 13.63 -15.34 -3.59
CA ILE A 165 12.97 -16.11 -4.67
C ILE A 165 13.63 -17.49 -4.84
N LYS A 166 14.95 -17.58 -4.73
CA LYS A 166 15.68 -18.85 -4.85
C LYS A 166 15.52 -19.74 -3.61
N SER A 167 15.23 -19.16 -2.45
CA SER A 167 15.18 -19.87 -1.16
C SER A 167 14.19 -21.04 -1.18
N GLY A 168 14.73 -22.25 -1.04
CA GLY A 168 13.95 -23.49 -1.02
C GLY A 168 13.24 -23.84 -2.32
N ARG A 169 13.42 -23.08 -3.43
CA ARG A 169 12.67 -23.27 -4.68
C ARG A 169 12.75 -24.69 -5.20
N LYS A 170 13.93 -25.28 -5.10
CA LYS A 170 14.19 -26.62 -5.62
C LYS A 170 13.60 -27.71 -4.70
N LEU A 171 13.35 -27.49 -3.39
CA LEU A 171 12.93 -28.56 -2.43
C LEU A 171 11.71 -29.35 -2.94
N SER A 172 11.79 -30.69 -2.93
CA SER A 172 10.72 -31.57 -3.39
C SER A 172 9.53 -31.57 -2.42
N SER A 173 9.79 -31.60 -1.11
CA SER A 173 8.75 -31.51 -0.09
C SER A 173 8.31 -30.07 0.15
N LYS A 174 7.01 -29.80 -0.05
CA LYS A 174 6.36 -28.51 0.26
C LYS A 174 6.58 -28.09 1.72
N LYS A 175 6.52 -29.03 2.66
CA LYS A 175 6.70 -28.76 4.11
C LYS A 175 8.13 -28.32 4.43
N GLN A 176 9.12 -29.01 3.85
CA GLN A 176 10.53 -28.63 4.01
C GLN A 176 10.82 -27.28 3.35
N LYS A 177 10.27 -27.04 2.14
CA LYS A 177 10.38 -25.74 1.44
C LYS A 177 9.89 -24.61 2.32
N GLU A 178 8.71 -24.75 2.89
CA GLU A 178 8.13 -23.75 3.78
C GLU A 178 8.97 -23.56 5.06
N LYS A 179 9.46 -24.64 5.68
CA LYS A 179 10.30 -24.57 6.90
C LYS A 179 11.63 -23.85 6.65
N PHE A 180 12.34 -24.19 5.57
CA PHE A 180 13.60 -23.53 5.21
C PHE A 180 13.37 -22.05 4.89
N ARG A 181 12.31 -21.76 4.11
CA ARG A 181 11.97 -20.39 3.76
C ARG A 181 11.59 -19.55 4.98
N LYS A 182 10.82 -20.08 5.93
CA LYS A 182 10.54 -19.40 7.21
C LYS A 182 11.82 -19.04 7.97
N PHE A 183 12.75 -19.98 8.08
CA PHE A 183 14.06 -19.74 8.69
C PHE A 183 14.81 -18.61 7.98
N PHE A 184 14.94 -18.68 6.66
CA PHE A 184 15.70 -17.71 5.89
C PHE A 184 15.10 -16.29 5.94
N LEU A 185 13.77 -16.20 5.83
CA LEU A 185 13.04 -14.94 5.95
C LEU A 185 13.15 -14.34 7.35
N GLN A 186 13.21 -15.18 8.39
CA GLN A 186 13.43 -14.72 9.77
C GLN A 186 14.81 -14.08 9.91
N VAL A 187 15.87 -14.72 9.39
CA VAL A 187 17.23 -14.17 9.41
C VAL A 187 17.27 -12.79 8.74
N ILE A 188 16.63 -12.63 7.58
CA ILE A 188 16.54 -11.33 6.89
C ILE A 188 15.79 -10.30 7.75
N THR A 189 14.69 -10.71 8.39
CA THR A 189 13.87 -9.85 9.25
C THR A 189 14.68 -9.33 10.45
N ASP A 190 15.49 -10.18 11.07
CA ASP A 190 16.32 -9.81 12.22
C ASP A 190 17.40 -8.79 11.83
N HIS A 191 18.04 -8.96 10.67
CA HIS A 191 18.99 -7.96 10.15
C HIS A 191 18.30 -6.64 9.75
N CYS A 192 17.09 -6.69 9.18
CA CYS A 192 16.31 -5.48 8.89
C CYS A 192 15.97 -4.70 10.17
N LYS A 193 15.66 -5.40 11.28
CA LYS A 193 15.37 -4.76 12.57
C LYS A 193 16.55 -3.92 13.07
N ALA A 194 17.78 -4.40 12.90
CA ALA A 194 18.98 -3.66 13.27
C ALA A 194 19.23 -2.43 12.37
N LEU A 195 18.86 -2.50 11.09
CA LEU A 195 18.99 -1.36 10.17
C LEU A 195 18.00 -0.22 10.45
N LEU A 196 16.92 -0.46 11.22
CA LEU A 196 15.96 0.59 11.57
C LEU A 196 16.53 1.68 12.48
N ASP A 197 17.67 1.44 13.13
CA ASP A 197 18.32 2.39 14.03
C ASP A 197 19.51 3.11 13.34
N ASP A 198 19.69 2.89 12.03
CA ASP A 198 20.81 3.38 11.22
C ASP A 198 20.47 4.68 10.46
N ASN A 199 21.13 5.04 9.35
CA ASN A 199 20.75 6.22 8.57
C ASN A 199 19.48 6.02 7.71
N PHE A 200 18.89 7.12 7.23
CA PHE A 200 17.64 7.16 6.45
C PHE A 200 17.62 6.16 5.30
N TYR A 201 18.70 6.08 4.50
CA TYR A 201 18.74 5.20 3.32
C TYR A 201 18.71 3.73 3.71
N LEU A 202 19.40 3.36 4.80
CA LEU A 202 19.40 2.00 5.33
C LEU A 202 18.05 1.63 5.92
N ARG A 203 17.46 2.53 6.73
CA ARG A 203 16.12 2.34 7.27
C ARG A 203 15.11 2.11 6.16
N LEU A 204 15.10 2.97 5.14
CA LEU A 204 14.20 2.87 3.99
C LEU A 204 14.37 1.53 3.25
N ASN A 205 15.60 1.12 2.97
CA ASN A 205 15.84 -0.16 2.30
C ASN A 205 15.45 -1.36 3.17
N ALA A 206 15.65 -1.30 4.48
CA ALA A 206 15.19 -2.35 5.40
C ALA A 206 13.68 -2.54 5.30
N VAL A 207 12.90 -1.46 5.28
CA VAL A 207 11.43 -1.57 5.17
C VAL A 207 10.98 -2.04 3.79
N LEU A 208 11.68 -1.63 2.72
CA LEU A 208 11.43 -2.14 1.37
C LEU A 208 11.70 -3.64 1.28
N ILE A 209 12.78 -4.13 1.88
CA ILE A 209 13.08 -5.56 1.98
C ILE A 209 11.98 -6.29 2.75
N LEU A 210 11.57 -5.79 3.92
CA LEU A 210 10.48 -6.38 4.71
C LEU A 210 9.18 -6.52 3.91
N ASN A 211 8.86 -5.55 3.05
CA ASN A 211 7.68 -5.59 2.19
C ASN A 211 7.74 -6.67 1.10
N ASP A 212 8.95 -7.03 0.68
CA ASP A 212 9.23 -8.03 -0.37
C ASP A 212 9.33 -9.46 0.19
N LEU A 213 9.28 -9.64 1.52
CA LEU A 213 9.33 -10.96 2.14
C LEU A 213 8.02 -11.74 1.93
N GLU A 214 8.13 -12.83 1.17
CA GLU A 214 7.00 -13.68 0.79
C GLU A 214 7.26 -15.12 1.20
N LEU A 215 6.39 -15.67 2.05
CA LEU A 215 6.44 -17.06 2.48
C LEU A 215 6.07 -18.02 1.35
N LYS A 216 5.13 -17.63 0.48
CA LYS A 216 4.72 -18.38 -0.71
C LYS A 216 4.73 -17.44 -1.90
N GLU A 217 5.38 -17.87 -2.97
CA GLU A 217 5.45 -17.13 -4.23
C GLU A 217 4.07 -16.99 -4.86
N ARG A 218 3.95 -15.99 -5.73
CA ARG A 218 2.75 -15.77 -6.54
C ARG A 218 2.52 -16.99 -7.45
N GLY A 219 1.31 -17.54 -7.41
CA GLY A 219 0.88 -18.60 -8.32
C GLY A 219 -0.03 -18.04 -9.41
N SER A 220 -0.35 -18.86 -10.43
CA SER A 220 -1.39 -18.51 -11.41
C SER A 220 -2.70 -18.18 -10.68
N GLY A 221 -3.19 -16.95 -10.83
CA GLY A 221 -4.42 -16.47 -10.21
C GLY A 221 -4.40 -16.30 -8.68
N LYS A 222 -3.25 -16.49 -8.00
CA LYS A 222 -3.14 -16.36 -6.53
C LYS A 222 -2.03 -15.38 -6.12
N PRO A 223 -2.33 -14.38 -5.27
CA PRO A 223 -1.32 -13.45 -4.76
C PRO A 223 -0.29 -14.19 -3.89
N ALA A 224 0.92 -13.64 -3.80
CA ALA A 224 1.94 -14.16 -2.90
C ALA A 224 1.50 -14.02 -1.43
N THR A 225 1.87 -15.00 -0.60
CA THR A 225 1.61 -14.93 0.85
C THR A 225 2.75 -14.17 1.54
N PRO A 226 2.51 -13.01 2.16
CA PRO A 226 3.54 -12.24 2.83
C PRO A 226 4.05 -12.95 4.09
N PHE A 227 5.29 -12.63 4.49
CA PHE A 227 5.89 -13.16 5.71
C PHE A 227 5.38 -12.40 6.95
N VAL A 228 4.31 -12.93 7.57
CA VAL A 228 3.64 -12.31 8.73
C VAL A 228 4.59 -11.95 9.88
N PRO A 229 5.64 -12.74 10.22
CA PRO A 229 6.56 -12.35 11.28
C PRO A 229 7.27 -11.01 11.04
N ALA A 230 7.39 -10.51 9.81
CA ALA A 230 7.93 -9.17 9.55
C ALA A 230 7.08 -8.03 10.16
N LEU A 231 5.82 -8.30 10.52
CA LEU A 231 4.87 -7.33 11.06
C LEU A 231 5.44 -6.57 12.28
N HIS A 232 6.11 -7.25 13.21
CA HIS A 232 6.62 -6.61 14.42
C HIS A 232 7.68 -5.53 14.10
N VAL A 233 8.53 -5.77 13.11
CA VAL A 233 9.56 -4.81 12.67
C VAL A 233 8.91 -3.64 11.93
N LEU A 234 7.92 -3.90 11.08
CA LEU A 234 7.14 -2.86 10.40
C LEU A 234 6.41 -1.95 11.40
N LEU A 235 5.81 -2.52 12.45
CA LEU A 235 5.18 -1.77 13.53
C LEU A 235 6.22 -0.97 14.35
N LYS A 236 7.42 -1.52 14.60
CA LYS A 236 8.53 -0.76 15.24
C LYS A 236 8.86 0.50 14.43
N ALA A 237 8.94 0.39 13.10
CA ALA A 237 9.21 1.55 12.24
C ALA A 237 8.11 2.62 12.35
N ILE A 238 6.83 2.24 12.37
CA ILE A 238 5.72 3.19 12.49
C ILE A 238 5.68 3.84 13.88
N LYS A 239 5.80 3.05 14.94
CA LYS A 239 5.71 3.51 16.34
C LYS A 239 6.84 4.47 16.74
N ASN A 240 7.95 4.51 16.00
CA ASN A 240 9.09 5.36 16.31
C ASN A 240 8.79 6.83 15.94
N PRO A 241 8.71 7.76 16.91
CA PRO A 241 8.42 9.16 16.62
C PRO A 241 9.55 9.86 15.86
N LYS A 242 10.80 9.38 15.97
CA LYS A 242 11.96 9.90 15.24
C LYS A 242 12.06 9.34 13.81
N GLN A 243 11.11 8.51 13.39
CA GLN A 243 11.12 7.90 12.07
C GLN A 243 10.52 8.85 11.03
N HIS A 244 11.29 9.13 9.98
CA HIS A 244 10.81 9.95 8.85
C HIS A 244 9.55 9.35 8.20
N GLU A 245 8.58 10.20 7.83
CA GLU A 245 7.29 9.78 7.28
C GLU A 245 7.42 8.88 6.05
N ALA A 246 8.34 9.18 5.13
CA ALA A 246 8.60 8.33 3.96
C ALA A 246 8.85 6.85 4.35
N ILE A 247 9.53 6.61 5.47
CA ILE A 247 9.84 5.26 5.96
C ILE A 247 8.59 4.64 6.60
N LYS A 248 7.86 5.40 7.42
CA LYS A 248 6.58 4.96 8.00
C LYS A 248 5.56 4.63 6.91
N SER A 249 5.47 5.45 5.87
CA SER A 249 4.62 5.29 4.69
C SER A 249 4.88 3.98 3.95
N VAL A 250 6.16 3.66 3.72
CA VAL A 250 6.57 2.36 3.16
C VAL A 250 6.26 1.21 4.11
N ALA A 251 6.44 1.37 5.43
CA ALA A 251 6.09 0.35 6.41
C ALA A 251 4.58 0.04 6.40
N THR A 252 3.75 1.08 6.35
CA THR A 252 2.29 0.98 6.28
C THR A 252 1.85 0.21 5.03
N LYS A 253 2.54 0.36 3.89
CA LYS A 253 2.29 -0.46 2.68
C LYS A 253 2.55 -1.95 2.93
N GLY A 254 3.61 -2.29 3.67
CA GLY A 254 3.90 -3.66 4.10
C GLY A 254 2.82 -4.25 5.00
N ILE A 255 2.40 -3.48 6.00
CA ILE A 255 1.31 -3.88 6.92
C ILE A 255 0.02 -4.12 6.14
N ARG A 256 -0.33 -3.23 5.21
CA ARG A 256 -1.49 -3.42 4.33
C ARG A 256 -1.39 -4.73 3.54
N LYS A 257 -0.21 -5.06 2.97
CA LYS A 257 0.01 -6.33 2.26
C LYS A 257 -0.22 -7.53 3.20
N ILE A 258 0.28 -7.47 4.43
CA ILE A 258 0.06 -8.50 5.46
C ILE A 258 -1.41 -8.63 5.83
N LEU A 259 -2.15 -7.54 6.00
CA LEU A 259 -3.59 -7.56 6.27
C LEU A 259 -4.40 -8.15 5.12
N MET A 260 -4.00 -7.88 3.87
CA MET A 260 -4.74 -8.32 2.69
C MET A 260 -4.49 -9.79 2.33
N TYR A 261 -3.27 -10.29 2.51
CA TYR A 261 -2.84 -11.57 1.95
C TYR A 261 -2.18 -12.51 2.96
N GLY A 262 -1.89 -12.02 4.18
CA GLY A 262 -1.31 -12.79 5.26
C GLY A 262 -2.36 -13.39 6.20
N GLN A 263 -1.96 -14.41 6.95
CA GLN A 263 -2.77 -14.98 8.03
C GLN A 263 -2.53 -14.18 9.31
N THR A 264 -3.43 -13.23 9.61
CA THR A 264 -3.35 -12.37 10.79
C THR A 264 -4.39 -12.77 11.83
N THR A 265 -3.99 -12.88 13.10
CA THR A 265 -4.91 -13.13 14.21
C THR A 265 -5.69 -11.86 14.55
N THR A 266 -6.81 -11.98 15.27
CA THR A 266 -7.57 -10.82 15.77
C THR A 266 -6.70 -9.92 16.65
N ILE A 267 -5.85 -10.49 17.51
CA ILE A 267 -4.93 -9.75 18.37
C ILE A 267 -3.96 -8.89 17.54
N MET A 268 -3.37 -9.46 16.48
CA MET A 268 -2.48 -8.72 15.57
C MET A 268 -3.22 -7.58 14.87
N LYS A 269 -4.45 -7.83 14.38
CA LYS A 269 -5.27 -6.80 13.73
C LYS A 269 -5.60 -5.65 14.68
N LEU A 270 -5.85 -5.96 15.96
CA LEU A 270 -6.10 -4.95 16.98
C LEU A 270 -4.88 -4.10 17.30
N GLU A 271 -3.72 -4.73 17.42
CA GLU A 271 -2.47 -3.99 17.60
C GLU A 271 -2.23 -3.04 16.41
N ILE A 272 -2.39 -3.55 15.18
CA ILE A 272 -2.25 -2.75 13.97
C ILE A 272 -3.25 -1.58 14.00
N GLY A 273 -4.53 -1.85 14.25
CA GLY A 273 -5.58 -0.83 14.30
C GLY A 273 -5.24 0.29 15.30
N LYS A 274 -4.85 -0.07 16.53
CA LYS A 274 -4.45 0.90 17.57
C LYS A 274 -3.28 1.79 17.11
N VAL A 275 -2.26 1.21 16.49
CA VAL A 275 -1.08 1.95 16.01
C VAL A 275 -1.45 2.89 14.88
N LEU A 276 -2.22 2.41 13.89
CA LEU A 276 -2.60 3.21 12.72
C LEU A 276 -3.55 4.36 13.10
N VAL A 277 -4.52 4.12 14.01
CA VAL A 277 -5.40 5.18 14.52
C VAL A 277 -4.61 6.23 15.28
N LYS A 278 -3.68 5.82 16.16
CA LYS A 278 -2.81 6.75 16.90
C LYS A 278 -2.01 7.65 15.95
N GLU A 279 -1.41 7.08 14.91
CA GLU A 279 -0.64 7.87 13.93
C GLU A 279 -1.55 8.78 13.10
N LEU A 280 -2.72 8.30 12.65
CA LEU A 280 -3.65 9.06 11.82
C LEU A 280 -4.25 10.28 12.55
N ASN A 281 -4.34 10.20 13.87
CA ASN A 281 -4.81 11.30 14.73
C ASN A 281 -3.73 12.35 15.03
N GLN A 282 -2.51 12.20 14.50
CA GLN A 282 -1.49 13.25 14.60
C GLN A 282 -1.81 14.40 13.64
N SER A 283 -1.72 15.64 14.13
CA SER A 283 -2.14 16.84 13.38
C SER A 283 -1.16 17.28 12.29
N LYS A 284 0.04 16.70 12.22
CA LYS A 284 1.15 17.18 11.38
C LYS A 284 1.56 16.21 10.26
N ASN A 285 0.78 15.14 10.03
CA ASN A 285 1.12 14.19 8.98
C ASN A 285 0.97 14.82 7.59
N SER A 286 1.81 14.41 6.64
CA SER A 286 1.54 14.68 5.23
C SER A 286 0.27 13.95 4.75
N ALA A 287 -0.47 14.58 3.83
CA ALA A 287 -1.64 13.98 3.19
C ALA A 287 -1.33 12.61 2.55
N TRP A 288 -0.12 12.45 2.00
CA TRP A 288 0.35 11.17 1.46
C TRP A 288 0.46 10.09 2.52
N TYR A 289 0.96 10.41 3.71
CA TYR A 289 1.08 9.46 4.79
C TYR A 289 -0.30 9.08 5.36
N ASP A 290 -1.17 10.06 5.57
CA ASP A 290 -2.56 9.82 6.01
C ASP A 290 -3.31 8.89 5.05
N MET A 291 -3.22 9.12 3.73
CA MET A 291 -3.82 8.21 2.74
C MET A 291 -3.28 6.77 2.87
N ARG A 292 -1.99 6.59 3.20
CA ARG A 292 -1.42 5.25 3.42
C ARG A 292 -1.94 4.61 4.69
N LEU A 293 -2.05 5.37 5.78
CA LEU A 293 -2.63 4.93 7.04
C LEU A 293 -4.07 4.45 6.83
N ILE A 294 -4.90 5.25 6.16
CA ILE A 294 -6.28 4.92 5.81
C ILE A 294 -6.36 3.63 4.97
N GLN A 295 -5.51 3.50 3.95
CA GLN A 295 -5.46 2.31 3.09
C GLN A 295 -5.12 1.03 3.84
N ALA A 296 -4.28 1.10 4.88
CA ALA A 296 -3.99 -0.04 5.74
C ALA A 296 -5.11 -0.27 6.74
N LEU A 297 -5.61 0.79 7.36
CA LEU A 297 -6.68 0.77 8.36
C LEU A 297 -7.97 0.15 7.79
N SER A 298 -8.32 0.46 6.54
CA SER A 298 -9.47 -0.12 5.83
C SER A 298 -9.34 -1.63 5.54
N ARG A 299 -8.18 -2.23 5.83
CA ARG A 299 -7.91 -3.67 5.71
C ARG A 299 -7.84 -4.35 7.08
N VAL A 300 -7.99 -3.59 8.16
CA VAL A 300 -8.11 -4.14 9.51
C VAL A 300 -9.54 -4.67 9.69
N GLN A 301 -9.74 -5.90 9.20
CA GLN A 301 -11.04 -6.57 9.22
C GLN A 301 -11.26 -7.27 10.57
N ILE A 302 -11.95 -6.61 11.49
CA ILE A 302 -12.33 -7.13 12.80
C ILE A 302 -13.86 -7.27 12.83
N VAL A 303 -14.34 -8.51 12.75
CA VAL A 303 -15.79 -8.83 12.63
C VAL A 303 -16.50 -8.78 13.99
N ARG A 304 -15.78 -9.06 15.08
CA ARG A 304 -16.31 -8.99 16.44
C ARG A 304 -15.74 -7.74 17.09
N TRP A 305 -16.59 -6.76 17.33
CA TRP A 305 -16.17 -5.50 17.94
C TRP A 305 -15.46 -5.76 19.26
N VAL A 306 -14.35 -5.05 19.45
CA VAL A 306 -13.71 -5.06 20.75
C VAL A 306 -14.59 -4.27 21.68
N ARG A 307 -15.07 -4.97 22.70
CA ARG A 307 -15.73 -4.34 23.82
C ARG A 307 -14.63 -3.71 24.69
N LEU A 308 -14.53 -2.40 24.67
CA LEU A 308 -13.80 -1.65 25.68
C LEU A 308 -14.83 -1.26 26.74
N ASN A 309 -14.62 -1.68 27.99
CA ASN A 309 -15.55 -1.44 29.09
C ASN A 309 -16.99 -1.94 28.80
N GLY A 310 -17.13 -3.09 28.13
CA GLY A 310 -18.43 -3.69 27.84
C GLY A 310 -19.16 -3.17 26.59
N ALA A 311 -18.77 -2.02 26.02
CA ALA A 311 -19.40 -1.45 24.83
C ALA A 311 -18.62 -1.76 23.54
N PRO A 312 -19.27 -2.23 22.46
CA PRO A 312 -18.61 -2.45 21.17
C PRO A 312 -18.10 -1.11 20.63
N GLN A 313 -16.79 -0.98 20.44
CA GLN A 313 -16.25 0.24 19.85
C GLN A 313 -15.91 0.04 18.37
N PRO A 314 -16.60 0.74 17.46
CA PRO A 314 -16.30 0.75 16.03
C PRO A 314 -15.11 1.66 15.72
N VAL A 315 -14.03 1.61 16.51
CA VAL A 315 -12.94 2.59 16.51
C VAL A 315 -12.43 2.88 15.10
N ILE A 316 -12.26 1.84 14.27
CA ILE A 316 -11.77 1.97 12.90
C ILE A 316 -12.76 2.73 12.01
N MET A 317 -14.04 2.36 12.07
CA MET A 317 -15.08 3.01 11.28
C MET A 317 -15.28 4.46 11.72
N GLN A 318 -15.35 4.71 13.03
CA GLN A 318 -15.46 6.05 13.58
C GLN A 318 -14.27 6.92 13.16
N THR A 319 -13.04 6.41 13.28
CA THR A 319 -11.84 7.14 12.85
C THR A 319 -11.92 7.51 11.35
N LEU A 320 -12.41 6.61 10.49
CA LEU A 320 -12.56 6.91 9.07
C LEU A 320 -13.70 7.90 8.79
N LEU A 321 -14.81 7.83 9.52
CA LEU A 321 -15.88 8.84 9.45
C LEU A 321 -15.36 10.22 9.87
N ASP A 322 -14.63 10.29 10.99
CA ASP A 322 -14.05 11.54 11.50
C ASP A 322 -13.10 12.15 10.47
N VAL A 323 -12.20 11.35 9.89
CA VAL A 323 -11.28 11.81 8.85
C VAL A 323 -12.01 12.25 7.58
N MET A 324 -13.09 11.59 7.19
CA MET A 324 -13.91 12.01 6.03
C MET A 324 -14.64 13.33 6.30
N LYS A 325 -15.10 13.55 7.54
CA LYS A 325 -15.83 14.76 7.95
C LYS A 325 -14.94 15.95 8.30
N ASP A 326 -13.66 15.71 8.61
CA ASP A 326 -12.69 16.75 8.96
C ASP A 326 -12.40 17.68 7.78
N ASN A 327 -12.98 18.89 7.82
CA ASN A 327 -12.83 19.90 6.78
C ASN A 327 -11.43 20.52 6.72
N LYS A 328 -10.57 20.26 7.72
CA LYS A 328 -9.17 20.73 7.73
C LYS A 328 -8.25 19.79 6.95
N ARG A 329 -8.71 18.58 6.62
CA ARG A 329 -7.93 17.61 5.84
C ARG A 329 -8.10 17.79 4.34
N ASP A 330 -7.04 17.44 3.62
CA ASP A 330 -7.02 17.44 2.17
C ASP A 330 -8.14 16.57 1.57
N TRP A 331 -8.76 17.03 0.47
CA TRP A 331 -9.85 16.33 -0.20
C TRP A 331 -9.50 14.90 -0.60
N GLN A 332 -8.25 14.62 -1.00
CA GLN A 332 -7.80 13.29 -1.34
C GLN A 332 -7.72 12.36 -0.14
N VAL A 333 -7.40 12.89 1.05
CA VAL A 333 -7.39 12.16 2.32
C VAL A 333 -8.81 11.80 2.72
N ARG A 334 -9.72 12.78 2.71
CA ARG A 334 -11.14 12.59 3.01
C ARG A 334 -11.79 11.59 2.06
N ALA A 335 -11.48 11.67 0.76
CA ALA A 335 -11.94 10.71 -0.24
C ALA A 335 -11.32 9.31 -0.08
N GLU A 336 -10.08 9.19 0.39
CA GLU A 336 -9.52 7.89 0.74
C GLU A 336 -10.25 7.28 1.96
N ALA A 337 -10.66 8.10 2.92
CA ALA A 337 -11.45 7.64 4.07
C ALA A 337 -12.83 7.16 3.64
N ALA A 338 -13.52 7.89 2.75
CA ALA A 338 -14.78 7.46 2.13
C ALA A 338 -14.65 6.10 1.44
N ARG A 339 -13.59 5.92 0.63
CA ARG A 339 -13.27 4.60 0.06
C ARG A 339 -13.02 3.56 1.14
N GLY A 340 -12.30 3.91 2.20
CA GLY A 340 -11.98 3.03 3.31
C GLY A 340 -13.23 2.49 4.01
N LEU A 341 -14.24 3.35 4.21
CA LEU A 341 -15.54 2.98 4.79
C LEU A 341 -16.24 1.88 3.99
N GLY A 342 -16.23 1.97 2.66
CA GLY A 342 -16.78 0.94 1.78
C GLY A 342 -16.04 -0.41 1.81
N LEU A 343 -14.89 -0.49 2.49
CA LEU A 343 -14.10 -1.72 2.64
C LEU A 343 -14.27 -2.38 4.01
N ILE A 344 -14.81 -1.71 5.03
CA ILE A 344 -14.94 -2.25 6.39
C ILE A 344 -16.04 -3.32 6.45
N LEU A 345 -15.77 -4.44 7.11
CA LEU A 345 -16.78 -5.45 7.41
C LEU A 345 -17.60 -5.00 8.63
N LEU A 346 -18.88 -4.72 8.42
CA LEU A 346 -19.86 -4.59 9.50
C LEU A 346 -20.16 -5.98 10.04
N GLY A 347 -20.07 -6.16 11.36
CA GLY A 347 -20.39 -7.43 12.01
C GLY A 347 -21.87 -7.79 11.85
N ASN A 348 -22.19 -9.07 11.66
CA ASN A 348 -23.56 -9.55 11.40
C ASN A 348 -24.51 -9.48 12.63
N GLY A 349 -24.09 -8.88 13.74
CA GLY A 349 -24.78 -9.00 15.03
C GLY A 349 -25.33 -7.71 15.62
N ASP A 350 -24.85 -6.55 15.20
CA ASP A 350 -25.19 -5.28 15.86
C ASP A 350 -26.07 -4.45 14.95
N LYS A 351 -27.36 -4.34 15.31
CA LYS A 351 -28.37 -3.48 14.67
C LYS A 351 -27.99 -1.99 14.66
N GLU A 352 -26.96 -1.60 15.42
CA GLU A 352 -26.51 -0.22 15.57
C GLU A 352 -25.74 0.32 14.35
N MET A 353 -25.33 -0.56 13.42
CA MET A 353 -24.39 -0.22 12.34
C MET A 353 -24.88 -0.74 11.00
N GLU A 354 -25.83 -0.05 10.39
CA GLU A 354 -26.41 -0.46 9.11
C GLU A 354 -25.59 0.05 7.91
N PRO A 355 -25.43 -0.76 6.84
CA PRO A 355 -24.78 -0.32 5.59
C PRO A 355 -25.34 0.99 5.04
N LYS A 356 -26.65 1.20 5.18
CA LYS A 356 -27.35 2.46 4.90
C LYS A 356 -26.67 3.68 5.51
N MET A 357 -26.24 3.62 6.78
CA MET A 357 -25.63 4.77 7.45
C MET A 357 -24.31 5.18 6.78
N ILE A 358 -23.48 4.20 6.42
CA ILE A 358 -22.23 4.46 5.70
C ILE A 358 -22.53 5.06 4.32
N ALA A 359 -23.52 4.51 3.61
CA ALA A 359 -23.93 5.03 2.31
C ALA A 359 -24.39 6.50 2.42
N THR A 360 -25.23 6.82 3.41
CA THR A 360 -25.69 8.19 3.68
C THR A 360 -24.55 9.17 3.93
N GLU A 361 -23.57 8.77 4.74
CA GLU A 361 -22.41 9.62 5.06
C GLU A 361 -21.51 9.85 3.83
N ILE A 362 -21.33 8.84 2.98
CA ILE A 362 -20.58 8.99 1.73
C ILE A 362 -21.33 9.90 0.74
N ILE A 363 -22.67 9.82 0.69
CA ILE A 363 -23.49 10.71 -0.13
C ILE A 363 -23.40 12.15 0.35
N GLY A 364 -23.47 12.37 1.67
CA GLY A 364 -23.28 13.70 2.26
C GLY A 364 -21.90 14.29 1.97
N PHE A 365 -20.86 13.45 1.94
CA PHE A 365 -19.53 13.86 1.53
C PHE A 365 -19.43 14.12 0.01
N CYS A 366 -20.11 13.34 -0.82
CA CYS A 366 -20.20 13.58 -2.27
C CYS A 366 -20.80 14.96 -2.58
N ASP A 367 -21.88 15.33 -1.89
CA ASP A 367 -22.54 16.64 -2.01
C ASP A 367 -21.54 17.80 -1.72
N GLN A 368 -20.78 17.70 -0.63
CA GLN A 368 -19.71 18.66 -0.31
C GLN A 368 -18.61 18.71 -1.39
N MET A 369 -18.23 17.55 -1.93
CA MET A 369 -17.23 17.48 -3.00
C MET A 369 -17.73 18.12 -4.30
N VAL A 370 -19.02 18.00 -4.63
CA VAL A 370 -19.63 18.65 -5.80
C VAL A 370 -19.52 20.16 -5.69
N ASP A 371 -19.82 20.73 -4.52
CA ASP A 371 -19.71 22.16 -4.28
C ASP A 371 -18.27 22.66 -4.40
N ALA A 372 -17.34 21.95 -3.75
CA ALA A 372 -15.92 22.30 -3.80
C ALA A 372 -15.33 22.14 -5.21
N TYR A 373 -15.76 21.11 -5.95
CA TYR A 373 -15.40 20.94 -7.36
C TYR A 373 -15.93 22.07 -8.22
N ASN A 374 -17.21 22.43 -8.08
CA ASN A 374 -17.82 23.51 -8.84
C ASN A 374 -17.18 24.87 -8.55
N ALA A 375 -16.70 25.09 -7.32
CA ALA A 375 -15.92 26.27 -6.96
C ALA A 375 -14.49 26.27 -7.53
N ASN A 376 -13.83 25.11 -7.64
CA ASN A 376 -12.45 25.01 -8.15
C ASN A 376 -12.23 23.82 -9.08
N LYS A 377 -12.81 23.86 -10.28
CA LYS A 377 -12.92 22.72 -11.21
C LYS A 377 -11.58 22.27 -11.80
N LYS A 378 -10.59 23.17 -11.88
CA LYS A 378 -9.33 22.95 -12.61
C LYS A 378 -8.32 22.08 -11.84
N ASN A 379 -8.60 21.72 -10.58
CA ASN A 379 -7.63 20.99 -9.78
C ASN A 379 -7.52 19.51 -10.20
N ASN A 380 -6.30 19.05 -10.47
CA ASN A 380 -6.02 17.70 -10.98
C ASN A 380 -6.38 16.58 -9.99
N PHE A 381 -6.52 16.88 -8.70
CA PHE A 381 -6.86 15.85 -7.72
C PHE A 381 -8.32 15.36 -7.81
N TRP A 382 -9.23 16.15 -8.40
CA TRP A 382 -10.67 15.84 -8.38
C TRP A 382 -11.01 14.50 -9.01
N LYS A 383 -10.42 14.18 -10.16
CA LYS A 383 -10.63 12.88 -10.83
C LYS A 383 -10.30 11.72 -9.89
N ASN A 384 -9.16 11.79 -9.20
CA ASN A 384 -8.77 10.74 -8.25
C ASN A 384 -9.70 10.72 -7.02
N SER A 385 -10.10 11.87 -6.49
CA SER A 385 -11.01 11.94 -5.33
C SER A 385 -12.40 11.38 -5.65
N PHE A 386 -13.03 11.77 -6.76
CA PHE A 386 -14.32 11.22 -7.18
C PHE A 386 -14.22 9.73 -7.56
N PHE A 387 -13.11 9.29 -8.15
CA PHE A 387 -12.90 7.87 -8.40
C PHE A 387 -12.88 7.06 -7.10
N LYS A 388 -12.37 7.60 -6.00
CA LYS A 388 -12.40 6.93 -4.69
C LYS A 388 -13.82 6.79 -4.13
N LEU A 389 -14.73 7.73 -4.40
CA LEU A 389 -16.16 7.56 -4.07
C LEU A 389 -16.75 6.35 -4.80
N TYR A 390 -16.50 6.21 -6.10
CA TYR A 390 -16.87 5.00 -6.85
C TYR A 390 -16.29 3.74 -6.21
N LEU A 391 -15.01 3.78 -5.79
CA LEU A 391 -14.34 2.65 -5.15
C LEU A 391 -14.89 2.29 -3.76
N ALA A 392 -15.64 3.19 -3.12
CA ALA A 392 -16.36 2.86 -1.89
C ALA A 392 -17.53 1.90 -2.15
N PHE A 393 -18.12 1.93 -3.35
CA PHE A 393 -19.26 1.09 -3.71
C PHE A 393 -18.87 -0.13 -4.53
N LYS A 394 -17.93 0.00 -5.48
CA LYS A 394 -17.48 -1.10 -6.35
C LYS A 394 -15.96 -1.17 -6.49
N PRO A 395 -15.36 -2.36 -6.52
CA PRO A 395 -13.93 -2.50 -6.70
C PRO A 395 -13.53 -2.31 -8.17
N ARG A 396 -12.28 -1.91 -8.39
CA ARG A 396 -11.67 -1.84 -9.74
C ARG A 396 -11.09 -3.18 -10.22
N THR A 397 -10.70 -4.06 -9.29
CA THR A 397 -9.90 -5.25 -9.62
C THR A 397 -10.66 -6.53 -9.30
N GLU A 398 -10.39 -7.61 -10.05
CA GLU A 398 -10.92 -8.95 -9.78
C GLU A 398 -10.64 -9.41 -8.35
N ASP A 399 -9.44 -9.12 -7.86
CA ASP A 399 -9.03 -9.35 -6.47
C ASP A 399 -9.98 -8.67 -5.47
N GLY A 400 -10.44 -7.45 -5.78
CA GLY A 400 -11.43 -6.75 -4.99
C GLY A 400 -12.80 -7.39 -5.07
N VAL A 401 -13.22 -7.86 -6.25
CA VAL A 401 -14.48 -8.61 -6.44
C VAL A 401 -14.47 -9.88 -5.59
N LYS A 402 -13.39 -10.67 -5.64
CA LYS A 402 -13.23 -11.90 -4.84
C LYS A 402 -13.33 -11.65 -3.33
N ARG A 403 -12.85 -10.50 -2.86
CA ARG A 403 -12.93 -10.09 -1.45
C ARG A 403 -14.26 -9.42 -1.07
N LYS A 404 -15.19 -9.24 -2.03
CA LYS A 404 -16.39 -8.42 -1.85
C LYS A 404 -16.05 -7.04 -1.29
N ASP A 405 -15.01 -6.41 -1.86
CA ASP A 405 -14.65 -5.01 -1.60
C ASP A 405 -15.75 -4.11 -2.17
N GLY A 406 -16.16 -3.09 -1.42
CA GLY A 406 -17.19 -2.12 -1.85
C GLY A 406 -18.59 -2.46 -1.33
N LEU A 407 -19.37 -1.43 -1.02
CA LEU A 407 -20.70 -1.56 -0.42
C LEU A 407 -21.67 -2.36 -1.29
N VAL A 408 -21.67 -2.19 -2.61
CA VAL A 408 -22.63 -2.87 -3.50
C VAL A 408 -22.37 -4.38 -3.55
N LEU A 409 -21.11 -4.80 -3.63
CA LEU A 409 -20.81 -6.24 -3.66
C LEU A 409 -21.04 -6.92 -2.31
N ARG A 410 -20.92 -6.15 -1.23
CA ARG A 410 -21.03 -6.67 0.14
C ARG A 410 -22.48 -6.68 0.64
N TYR A 411 -23.22 -5.64 0.32
CA TYR A 411 -24.55 -5.33 0.84
C TYR A 411 -25.56 -5.08 -0.28
N GLY A 412 -25.38 -5.66 -1.48
CA GLY A 412 -26.23 -5.41 -2.65
C GLY A 412 -27.70 -5.86 -2.55
N LYS A 413 -28.16 -6.26 -1.36
CA LYS A 413 -29.59 -6.45 -1.04
C LYS A 413 -30.19 -5.24 -0.32
N ASP A 414 -29.35 -4.35 0.19
CA ASP A 414 -29.75 -3.11 0.86
C ASP A 414 -30.11 -2.06 -0.20
N VAL A 415 -31.38 -1.67 -0.22
CA VAL A 415 -31.94 -0.76 -1.23
C VAL A 415 -31.30 0.63 -1.13
N ASP A 416 -30.99 1.10 0.07
CA ASP A 416 -30.38 2.41 0.27
C ASP A 416 -28.94 2.44 -0.26
N VAL A 417 -28.19 1.34 -0.09
CA VAL A 417 -26.85 1.21 -0.69
C VAL A 417 -26.90 1.25 -2.22
N LEU A 418 -27.88 0.60 -2.84
CA LEU A 418 -28.05 0.62 -4.29
C LEU A 418 -28.46 2.01 -4.80
N GLN A 419 -29.42 2.67 -4.15
CA GLN A 419 -29.84 4.03 -4.49
C GLN A 419 -28.68 5.03 -4.36
N ALA A 420 -27.92 4.96 -3.27
CA ALA A 420 -26.74 5.80 -3.08
C ALA A 420 -25.71 5.60 -4.20
N TYR A 421 -25.47 4.35 -4.61
CA TYR A 421 -24.59 4.07 -5.74
C TYR A 421 -25.09 4.70 -7.05
N ASP A 422 -26.40 4.57 -7.34
CA ASP A 422 -27.00 5.11 -8.56
C ASP A 422 -26.95 6.64 -8.62
N LEU A 423 -27.02 7.32 -7.47
CA LEU A 423 -26.85 8.78 -7.37
C LEU A 423 -25.41 9.24 -7.62
N ILE A 424 -24.41 8.50 -7.15
CA ILE A 424 -22.99 8.88 -7.27
C ILE A 424 -22.46 8.66 -8.69
N ILE A 425 -22.93 7.63 -9.39
CA ILE A 425 -22.42 7.25 -10.71
C ILE A 425 -22.46 8.37 -11.76
N PRO A 426 -23.58 9.08 -12.00
CA PRO A 426 -23.60 10.15 -12.99
C PRO A 426 -22.60 11.28 -12.67
N ILE A 427 -22.41 11.58 -11.38
CA ILE A 427 -21.49 12.62 -10.91
C ILE A 427 -20.03 12.20 -11.11
N VAL A 428 -19.68 10.99 -10.68
CA VAL A 428 -18.31 10.47 -10.86
C VAL A 428 -17.98 10.36 -12.34
N ARG A 429 -18.91 9.86 -13.16
CA ARG A 429 -18.75 9.78 -14.61
C ARG A 429 -18.50 11.17 -15.21
N HIS A 430 -19.32 12.15 -14.84
CA HIS A 430 -19.17 13.54 -15.29
C HIS A 430 -17.76 14.06 -15.02
N VAL A 431 -17.28 13.97 -13.78
CA VAL A 431 -15.96 14.50 -13.39
C VAL A 431 -14.81 13.75 -14.09
N LEU A 432 -14.91 12.42 -14.23
CA LEU A 432 -13.85 11.62 -14.86
C LEU A 432 -13.73 11.87 -16.36
N GLN A 433 -14.85 12.15 -17.04
CA GLN A 433 -14.91 12.39 -18.48
C GLN A 433 -14.55 13.82 -18.88
N GLN A 434 -14.37 14.75 -17.93
CA GLN A 434 -13.97 16.11 -18.26
C GLN A 434 -12.59 16.15 -18.92
N PRO A 435 -12.42 16.90 -20.02
CA PRO A 435 -11.10 17.13 -20.61
C PRO A 435 -10.24 17.98 -19.67
N ASN A 436 -8.92 17.74 -19.65
CA ASN A 436 -8.01 18.39 -18.69
C ASN A 436 -7.97 19.93 -18.79
N LYS A 437 -8.44 20.52 -19.90
CA LYS A 437 -8.41 21.97 -20.13
C LYS A 437 -9.77 22.67 -20.00
N ASN A 438 -10.88 21.94 -19.99
CA ASN A 438 -12.22 22.55 -20.01
C ASN A 438 -13.19 21.78 -19.09
N HIS A 439 -13.12 22.08 -17.80
CA HIS A 439 -13.91 21.38 -16.78
C HIS A 439 -15.28 22.07 -16.60
N ALA A 440 -16.36 21.37 -16.96
CA ALA A 440 -17.73 21.82 -16.73
C ALA A 440 -18.18 21.57 -15.28
N PRO A 441 -19.07 22.41 -14.72
CA PRO A 441 -19.69 22.13 -13.42
C PRO A 441 -20.50 20.82 -13.48
N VAL A 442 -20.66 20.15 -12.34
CA VAL A 442 -21.59 19.02 -12.23
C VAL A 442 -23.01 19.53 -12.49
N PRO A 443 -23.83 18.84 -13.31
CA PRO A 443 -25.20 19.26 -13.61
C PRO A 443 -26.06 19.43 -12.35
N ASP A 444 -26.85 20.50 -12.30
CA ASP A 444 -27.68 20.84 -11.13
C ASP A 444 -28.69 19.75 -10.78
N ALA A 445 -29.25 19.07 -11.79
CA ALA A 445 -30.14 17.94 -11.59
C ALA A 445 -29.50 16.82 -10.75
N ASN A 446 -28.21 16.53 -10.96
CA ASN A 446 -27.50 15.53 -10.17
C ASN A 446 -27.30 15.99 -8.73
N LYS A 447 -27.02 17.27 -8.51
CA LYS A 447 -26.87 17.86 -7.18
C LYS A 447 -28.22 17.88 -6.42
N GLN A 448 -29.30 18.25 -7.09
CA GLN A 448 -30.66 18.23 -6.53
C GLN A 448 -31.06 16.83 -6.10
N ASN A 449 -30.81 15.81 -6.95
CA ASN A 449 -31.09 14.41 -6.61
C ASN A 449 -30.35 13.93 -5.35
N LEU A 450 -29.06 14.29 -5.19
CA LEU A 450 -28.31 14.00 -3.96
C LEU A 450 -28.95 14.67 -2.73
N SER A 451 -29.23 15.97 -2.84
CA SER A 451 -29.79 16.78 -1.76
C SER A 451 -31.18 16.28 -1.31
N GLU A 452 -32.05 15.92 -2.27
CA GLU A 452 -33.38 15.38 -1.98
C GLU A 452 -33.31 14.02 -1.30
N TRP A 453 -32.42 13.14 -1.76
CA TRP A 453 -32.22 11.85 -1.11
C TRP A 453 -31.68 12.02 0.32
N LEU A 454 -30.74 12.94 0.54
CA LEU A 454 -30.20 13.25 1.88
C LEU A 454 -31.24 13.82 2.84
N LYS A 455 -32.26 14.55 2.35
CA LYS A 455 -33.38 15.04 3.18
C LYS A 455 -34.29 13.92 3.65
N LYS A 456 -34.45 12.86 2.84
CA LYS A 456 -35.31 11.71 3.13
C LYS A 456 -34.61 10.63 3.96
N SER A 457 -33.27 10.60 3.93
CA SER A 457 -32.47 9.59 4.63
C SER A 457 -32.08 10.04 6.05
N PRO A 458 -32.45 9.31 7.11
CA PRO A 458 -32.08 9.68 8.48
C PRO A 458 -30.56 9.66 8.66
N ARG A 459 -29.99 10.77 9.15
CA ARG A 459 -28.60 10.84 9.60
C ARG A 459 -28.52 10.42 11.06
N ASN A 460 -28.34 9.14 11.33
CA ASN A 460 -28.01 8.72 12.70
C ASN A 460 -26.54 9.02 12.96
N ILE A 461 -26.30 10.05 13.76
CA ILE A 461 -24.98 10.32 14.34
C ILE A 461 -24.70 9.14 15.26
N VAL A 462 -23.75 8.27 14.91
CA VAL A 462 -23.16 7.36 15.90
C VAL A 462 -22.72 8.27 17.05
N PRO A 463 -23.26 8.13 18.28
CA PRO A 463 -22.85 8.97 19.39
C PRO A 463 -21.34 8.86 19.48
N ALA A 464 -20.65 10.01 19.43
CA ALA A 464 -19.20 10.05 19.45
C ALA A 464 -18.75 9.23 20.67
N ALA A 465 -18.21 8.03 20.44
CA ALA A 465 -17.66 7.23 21.50
C ALA A 465 -16.61 8.11 22.17
N THR A 466 -16.81 8.40 23.45
CA THR A 466 -16.05 9.34 24.25
C THR A 466 -14.59 9.26 23.85
N SER A 467 -14.09 10.34 23.25
CA SER A 467 -12.77 10.40 22.61
C SER A 467 -11.75 9.64 23.44
N PHE A 468 -10.90 8.83 22.79
CA PHE A 468 -9.71 8.24 23.39
C PHE A 468 -8.78 9.37 23.88
N ARG A 469 -9.12 9.99 25.02
CA ARG A 469 -8.20 10.81 25.80
C ARG A 469 -7.21 9.82 26.34
N THR A 470 -6.09 9.68 25.64
CA THR A 470 -4.89 9.05 26.18
C THR A 470 -4.63 9.74 27.52
N GLY A 471 -4.83 9.02 28.62
CA GLY A 471 -4.60 9.53 29.96
C GLY A 471 -3.23 10.18 30.01
N LYS A 472 -3.19 11.43 30.48
CA LYS A 472 -1.95 12.02 30.96
C LYS A 472 -1.38 11.03 31.98
N SER A 473 -0.14 10.63 31.76
CA SER A 473 0.71 10.01 32.78
C SER A 473 0.69 10.94 33.99
N SER A 474 -0.07 10.58 35.02
CA SER A 474 0.05 11.23 36.32
C SER A 474 1.38 10.79 36.91
N ASP A 475 2.28 11.76 37.05
CA ASP A 475 3.45 11.67 37.90
C ASP A 475 3.08 11.04 39.24
N VAL A 476 3.67 9.88 39.54
CA VAL A 476 3.77 9.39 40.91
C VAL A 476 5.04 10.00 41.48
N SER A 477 4.92 11.26 41.89
CA SER A 477 5.78 11.83 42.93
C SER A 477 5.05 11.72 44.26
N SER A 478 5.80 11.33 45.28
CA SER A 478 5.49 11.37 46.72
C SER A 478 4.46 10.38 47.27
N VAL A 479 4.95 9.35 47.96
CA VAL A 479 4.61 9.12 49.38
C VAL A 479 5.91 8.73 50.10
N LYS A 480 6.09 9.33 51.29
CA LYS A 480 7.19 9.16 52.24
C LYS A 480 7.35 7.74 52.75
#